data_AF-A0A4Y8Y909-F1
#
_entry.id   AF-A0A4Y8Y909-F1
#
_cell.length_a   1.000
_cell.length_b   1.000
_cell.length_c   1.000
_cell.angle_alpha   90.00
_cell.angle_beta   90.00
_cell.angle_gamma   90.00
#
_symmetry.space_group_name_H-M   'P 1'
#
loop_
_entity.id
_entity.type
_entity.pdbx_description
1 polymer ?
#
loop_
_entity_poly.entity_id
_entity_poly.type
_entity_poly.pdbx_seq_one_letter_code
_entity_poly.pdbx_strand_id
1 'polypeptide(L)'
;MSAVTAPAAGRTSAPDRTGSGAFAGTGTLIRFGLRRDRVRIPVWILALSLGTLSTAGEFTTLYSTAKERATAVSSMDSPAALAMTGPRHYLDDYNIGAMMGHQLLGFMAVLVGLMSVLIVTRHTRNEEETGRAELVRSTVVGHHAHLASALVVATVANLALAALLTLSVLSTGVEGIGTGEALLYGLAHAAVGLVFAGVAAVTVQITAHTRGASGMALAVIGVAYVLRASGDVGNDALSWLSPIGWAQRTYVFVDNRWWPLLLCLALAALTAAGGFVLSTRRDVGAGLRSARLGRRTASDALTRPIGFALRLHRATLFGFAAGLFVMGVMYGSILGEAADMMKDIEQVQEALAKIGGASVAESFASMVMVVVAVVAAVYVVMATLRPRAEESAGRAEPLLATGLSRDRWVGSHVAVALAGGTALLLVAGLGFGLAGAASVGDGGLVLRLVGAALAYAPGLWVTVGVAVALFGWYPRAGAAAWIVPVYAFLVGYLGSILQFPDWMNNLSPFGHVPKLPAADMSWTPLLVLTAVAAGLIWLGLAGFRRRDLETK
;
A
#
# COMPACT_ATOMS: atom_id res chain seq x y z
N MET A 1 -81.70 -30.04 0.74
CA MET A 1 -81.27 -29.36 -0.50
C MET A 1 -79.83 -28.92 -0.34
N SER A 2 -79.02 -29.22 -1.36
CA SER A 2 -77.59 -29.51 -1.30
C SER A 2 -76.68 -28.34 -0.91
N ALA A 3 -75.77 -28.60 0.02
CA ALA A 3 -74.57 -27.80 0.23
C ALA A 3 -73.58 -28.07 -0.93
N VAL A 4 -73.18 -27.01 -1.63
CA VAL A 4 -72.23 -27.07 -2.73
C VAL A 4 -70.82 -27.27 -2.16
N THR A 5 -70.24 -28.45 -2.42
CA THR A 5 -68.82 -28.74 -2.19
C THR A 5 -67.96 -28.00 -3.23
N ALA A 6 -67.12 -27.08 -2.76
CA ALA A 6 -66.04 -26.51 -3.58
C ALA A 6 -64.96 -27.57 -3.84
N PRO A 7 -64.41 -27.69 -5.06
CA PRO A 7 -63.38 -28.67 -5.34
C PRO A 7 -62.08 -28.27 -4.64
N ALA A 8 -61.41 -29.23 -4.02
CA ALA A 8 -60.07 -29.05 -3.49
C ALA A 8 -59.14 -28.60 -4.62
N ALA A 9 -58.56 -27.41 -4.49
CA ALA A 9 -57.50 -26.96 -5.36
C ALA A 9 -56.37 -27.99 -5.28
N GLY A 10 -56.14 -28.69 -6.40
CA GLY A 10 -55.05 -29.64 -6.52
C GLY A 10 -53.76 -28.96 -6.08
N ARG A 11 -53.06 -29.58 -5.12
CA ARG A 11 -51.66 -29.25 -4.85
C ARG A 11 -50.90 -29.49 -6.14
N THR A 12 -50.72 -28.45 -6.92
CA THR A 12 -49.71 -28.44 -7.97
C THR A 12 -48.40 -28.68 -7.26
N SER A 13 -47.85 -29.89 -7.44
CA SER A 13 -46.45 -30.15 -7.18
C SER A 13 -45.68 -29.04 -7.87
N ALA A 14 -45.07 -28.16 -7.06
CA ALA A 14 -44.14 -27.18 -7.59
C ALA A 14 -43.18 -27.96 -8.51
N PRO A 15 -42.96 -27.51 -9.76
CA PRO A 15 -41.99 -28.18 -10.61
C PRO A 15 -40.69 -28.25 -9.82
N ASP A 16 -40.09 -29.43 -9.78
CA ASP A 16 -38.75 -29.64 -9.23
C ASP A 16 -37.90 -28.49 -9.74
N ARG A 17 -37.53 -27.58 -8.82
CA ARG A 17 -36.54 -26.57 -9.12
C ARG A 17 -35.28 -27.37 -9.38
N THR A 18 -35.01 -27.69 -10.64
CA THR A 18 -33.70 -28.12 -11.10
C THR A 18 -32.74 -27.07 -10.56
N GLY A 19 -32.08 -27.42 -9.45
CA GLY A 19 -31.45 -26.44 -8.58
C GLY A 19 -30.48 -25.63 -9.41
N SER A 20 -30.67 -24.32 -9.48
CA SER A 20 -29.60 -23.45 -9.94
C SER A 20 -28.42 -23.74 -9.02
N GLY A 21 -27.39 -24.41 -9.55
CA GLY A 21 -26.27 -24.88 -8.76
C GLY A 21 -25.63 -23.74 -7.98
N ALA A 22 -24.89 -24.06 -6.91
CA ALA A 22 -24.20 -23.06 -6.07
C ALA A 22 -23.34 -22.04 -6.87
N PHE A 23 -22.93 -22.43 -8.08
CA PHE A 23 -22.11 -21.65 -9.03
C PHE A 23 -22.89 -21.12 -10.25
N ALA A 24 -24.22 -21.15 -10.25
CA ALA A 24 -25.02 -20.60 -11.34
C ALA A 24 -24.67 -19.11 -11.57
N GLY A 25 -24.52 -18.71 -12.84
CA GLY A 25 -24.18 -17.32 -13.19
C GLY A 25 -22.69 -16.95 -13.07
N THR A 26 -21.81 -17.83 -12.59
CA THR A 26 -20.36 -17.53 -12.42
C THR A 26 -19.70 -17.09 -13.72
N GLY A 27 -19.97 -17.75 -14.85
CA GLY A 27 -19.39 -17.39 -16.16
C GLY A 27 -19.76 -15.97 -16.60
N THR A 28 -21.01 -15.56 -16.38
CA THR A 28 -21.48 -14.21 -16.67
C THR A 28 -20.76 -13.18 -15.80
N LEU A 29 -20.59 -13.47 -14.50
CA LEU A 29 -19.85 -12.61 -13.57
C LEU A 29 -18.37 -12.50 -13.94
N ILE A 30 -17.72 -13.59 -14.39
CA ILE A 30 -16.33 -13.57 -14.85
C ILE A 30 -16.20 -12.63 -16.04
N ARG A 31 -17.05 -12.80 -17.07
CA ARG A 31 -17.04 -11.95 -18.26
C ARG A 31 -17.29 -10.48 -17.90
N PHE A 32 -18.21 -10.22 -16.98
CA PHE A 32 -18.48 -8.88 -16.48
C PHE A 32 -17.28 -8.29 -15.72
N GLY A 33 -16.66 -9.06 -14.83
CA GLY A 33 -15.48 -8.67 -14.05
C GLY A 33 -14.29 -8.32 -14.94
N LEU A 34 -13.98 -9.17 -15.92
CA LEU A 34 -12.91 -8.92 -16.90
C LEU A 34 -13.18 -7.66 -17.75
N ARG A 35 -14.42 -7.44 -18.18
CA ARG A 35 -14.81 -6.21 -18.90
C ARG A 35 -14.66 -4.96 -18.04
N ARG A 36 -15.07 -5.04 -16.77
CA ARG A 36 -14.99 -3.92 -15.83
C ARG A 36 -13.55 -3.56 -15.51
N ASP A 37 -12.66 -4.54 -15.46
CA ASP A 37 -11.25 -4.36 -15.12
C ASP A 37 -10.32 -4.39 -16.34
N ARG A 38 -10.86 -4.18 -17.55
CA ARG A 38 -10.13 -4.15 -18.84
C ARG A 38 -8.98 -3.13 -18.92
N VAL A 39 -8.97 -2.13 -18.03
CA VAL A 39 -7.86 -1.17 -17.90
C VAL A 39 -7.03 -1.51 -16.68
N ARG A 40 -7.67 -1.73 -15.53
CA ARG A 40 -6.99 -1.90 -14.25
C ARG A 40 -6.09 -3.15 -14.21
N ILE A 41 -6.59 -4.31 -14.63
CA ILE A 41 -5.79 -5.55 -14.61
C ILE A 41 -4.62 -5.46 -15.59
N PRO A 42 -4.81 -5.05 -16.86
CA PRO A 42 -3.68 -4.86 -17.78
C PRO A 42 -2.66 -3.84 -17.28
N VAL A 43 -3.08 -2.73 -16.67
CA VAL A 43 -2.13 -1.75 -16.09
C VAL A 43 -1.27 -2.39 -15.00
N TRP A 44 -1.85 -3.19 -14.10
CA TRP A 44 -1.06 -3.93 -13.10
C TRP A 44 -0.08 -4.91 -13.76
N ILE A 45 -0.57 -5.72 -14.70
CA ILE A 45 0.25 -6.75 -15.38
C ILE A 45 1.40 -6.09 -16.14
N LEU A 46 1.12 -5.01 -16.89
CA LEU A 46 2.12 -4.27 -17.64
C LEU A 46 3.11 -3.58 -16.72
N ALA A 47 2.67 -2.92 -15.65
CA ALA A 47 3.57 -2.24 -14.72
C ALA A 47 4.57 -3.22 -14.06
N LEU A 48 4.10 -4.39 -13.62
CA LEU A 48 4.96 -5.42 -13.02
C LEU A 48 5.91 -6.06 -14.04
N SER A 49 5.42 -6.32 -15.25
CA SER A 49 6.23 -6.95 -16.30
C SER A 49 7.26 -5.99 -16.89
N LEU A 50 6.87 -4.74 -17.17
CA LEU A 50 7.79 -3.70 -17.62
C LEU A 50 8.81 -3.34 -16.54
N GLY A 51 8.40 -3.28 -15.27
CA GLY A 51 9.33 -3.09 -14.15
C GLY A 51 10.39 -4.20 -14.11
N THR A 52 9.97 -5.46 -14.23
CA THR A 52 10.89 -6.60 -14.29
C THR A 52 11.84 -6.52 -15.49
N LEU A 53 11.30 -6.22 -16.68
CA LEU A 53 12.09 -6.09 -17.90
C LEU A 53 13.10 -4.94 -17.84
N SER A 54 12.70 -3.80 -17.30
CA SER A 54 13.55 -2.62 -17.11
C SER A 54 14.73 -2.94 -16.20
N THR A 55 14.47 -3.53 -15.04
CA THR A 55 15.52 -3.90 -14.08
C THR A 55 16.43 -5.02 -14.63
N ALA A 56 15.87 -6.00 -15.34
CA ALA A 56 16.68 -7.03 -15.99
C ALA A 56 17.64 -6.43 -17.03
N GLY A 57 17.18 -5.46 -17.81
CA GLY A 57 18.02 -4.69 -18.74
C GLY A 57 19.16 -3.97 -18.02
N GLU A 58 18.86 -3.29 -16.91
CA GLU A 58 19.88 -2.62 -16.09
C GLU A 58 20.92 -3.60 -15.52
N PHE A 59 20.53 -4.82 -15.14
CA PHE A 59 21.50 -5.81 -14.67
C PHE A 59 22.48 -6.25 -15.75
N THR A 60 22.04 -6.36 -17.00
CA THR A 60 22.94 -6.69 -18.12
C THR A 60 23.96 -5.60 -18.43
N THR A 61 23.63 -4.34 -18.13
CA THR A 61 24.52 -3.19 -18.39
C THR A 61 25.43 -2.89 -17.19
N LEU A 62 24.88 -2.90 -15.98
CA LEU A 62 25.61 -2.53 -14.75
C LEU A 62 26.52 -3.64 -14.21
N TYR A 63 26.20 -4.91 -14.49
CA TYR A 63 26.92 -6.08 -13.95
C TYR A 63 27.43 -6.99 -15.06
N SER A 64 27.93 -6.38 -16.14
CA SER A 64 28.41 -7.07 -17.33
C SER A 64 29.60 -8.00 -17.06
N THR A 65 30.48 -7.63 -16.12
CA THR A 65 31.70 -8.37 -15.81
C THR A 65 31.55 -9.26 -14.56
N ALA A 66 32.36 -10.32 -14.46
CA ALA A 66 32.40 -11.16 -13.26
C ALA A 66 32.87 -10.39 -12.02
N LYS A 67 33.75 -9.39 -12.19
CA LYS A 67 34.25 -8.55 -11.11
C LYS A 67 33.14 -7.68 -10.51
N GLU A 68 32.33 -7.03 -11.36
CA GLU A 68 31.19 -6.23 -10.91
C GLU A 68 30.17 -7.08 -10.13
N ARG A 69 29.90 -8.30 -10.61
CA ARG A 69 29.02 -9.25 -9.91
C ARG A 69 29.59 -9.69 -8.56
N ALA A 70 30.90 -9.95 -8.47
CA ALA A 70 31.56 -10.29 -7.21
C ALA A 70 31.51 -9.13 -6.20
N THR A 71 31.68 -7.89 -6.66
CA THR A 71 31.49 -6.70 -5.81
C THR A 71 30.03 -6.62 -5.32
N ALA A 72 29.05 -6.89 -6.19
CA ALA A 72 27.64 -6.90 -5.82
C ALA A 72 27.32 -7.94 -4.74
N VAL A 73 27.96 -9.12 -4.78
CA VAL A 73 27.83 -10.13 -3.70
C VAL A 73 28.25 -9.54 -2.35
N SER A 74 29.39 -8.85 -2.29
CA SER A 74 29.88 -8.28 -1.02
C SER A 74 28.92 -7.26 -0.41
N SER A 75 28.23 -6.47 -1.24
CA SER A 75 27.21 -5.51 -0.78
C SER A 75 25.89 -6.19 -0.39
N MET A 76 25.56 -7.32 -1.00
CA MET A 76 24.32 -8.05 -0.78
C MET A 76 24.43 -9.08 0.35
N ASP A 77 25.64 -9.39 0.80
CA ASP A 77 25.93 -10.34 1.87
C ASP A 77 25.89 -9.70 3.28
N SER A 78 24.97 -8.75 3.48
CA SER A 78 24.72 -8.13 4.78
C SER A 78 23.36 -8.56 5.33
N PRO A 79 23.16 -8.63 6.66
CA PRO A 79 21.87 -8.93 7.25
C PRO A 79 20.73 -8.03 6.73
N ALA A 80 21.01 -6.74 6.53
CA ALA A 80 20.04 -5.81 6.00
C ALA A 80 19.68 -6.10 4.53
N ALA A 81 20.66 -6.40 3.69
CA ALA A 81 20.44 -6.72 2.29
C ALA A 81 19.65 -8.04 2.13
N LEU A 82 20.04 -9.12 2.82
CA LEU A 82 19.32 -10.40 2.81
C LEU A 82 17.87 -10.26 3.32
N ALA A 83 17.67 -9.43 4.35
CA ALA A 83 16.34 -9.08 4.84
C ALA A 83 15.51 -8.28 3.82
N MET A 84 16.10 -7.68 2.80
CA MET A 84 15.37 -6.94 1.76
C MET A 84 15.18 -7.73 0.47
N THR A 85 16.19 -8.49 0.05
CA THR A 85 16.23 -9.17 -1.24
C THR A 85 15.74 -10.61 -1.10
N GLY A 86 16.47 -11.45 -0.37
CA GLY A 86 16.19 -12.88 -0.28
C GLY A 86 17.31 -13.69 0.38
N PRO A 87 17.23 -15.02 0.29
CA PRO A 87 18.14 -15.92 1.00
C PRO A 87 19.56 -15.91 0.40
N ARG A 88 20.56 -16.06 1.28
CA ARG A 88 21.99 -16.05 0.94
C ARG A 88 22.39 -17.03 -0.17
N HIS A 89 21.72 -18.17 -0.30
CA HIS A 89 22.01 -19.20 -1.32
C HIS A 89 22.04 -18.66 -2.76
N TYR A 90 21.30 -17.58 -3.06
CA TYR A 90 21.41 -16.95 -4.39
C TYR A 90 22.79 -16.36 -4.68
N LEU A 91 23.57 -16.01 -3.65
CA LEU A 91 24.88 -15.39 -3.77
C LEU A 91 25.99 -16.40 -4.13
N ASP A 92 25.74 -17.71 -4.01
CA ASP A 92 26.75 -18.75 -4.24
C ASP A 92 27.15 -18.82 -5.73
N ASP A 93 26.20 -18.61 -6.64
CA ASP A 93 26.43 -18.45 -8.09
C ASP A 93 25.69 -17.21 -8.62
N TYR A 94 26.27 -16.03 -8.38
CA TYR A 94 25.61 -14.74 -8.61
C TYR A 94 25.68 -14.27 -10.07
N ASN A 95 25.05 -15.04 -10.96
CA ASN A 95 24.80 -14.66 -12.36
C ASN A 95 23.58 -13.71 -12.49
N ILE A 96 23.34 -13.15 -13.69
CA ILE A 96 22.25 -12.17 -13.91
C ILE A 96 20.88 -12.76 -13.56
N GLY A 97 20.64 -14.03 -13.88
CA GLY A 97 19.42 -14.73 -13.48
C GLY A 97 19.30 -14.83 -11.96
N ALA A 98 20.35 -15.24 -11.27
CA ALA A 98 20.39 -15.29 -9.81
C ALA A 98 20.12 -13.91 -9.18
N MET A 99 20.65 -12.82 -9.75
CA MET A 99 20.35 -11.45 -9.32
C MET A 99 18.86 -11.13 -9.48
N MET A 100 18.22 -11.57 -10.57
CA MET A 100 16.77 -11.40 -10.76
C MET A 100 15.95 -12.20 -9.75
N GLY A 101 16.31 -13.46 -9.50
CA GLY A 101 15.66 -14.29 -8.47
C GLY A 101 15.85 -13.71 -7.07
N HIS A 102 17.05 -13.24 -6.76
CA HIS A 102 17.43 -12.71 -5.46
C HIS A 102 16.77 -11.36 -5.15
N GLN A 103 16.86 -10.40 -6.07
CA GLN A 103 16.47 -9.01 -5.79
C GLN A 103 15.01 -8.70 -6.18
N LEU A 104 14.47 -9.32 -7.23
CA LEU A 104 13.14 -8.96 -7.75
C LEU A 104 12.02 -9.86 -7.22
N LEU A 105 12.24 -11.17 -7.09
CA LEU A 105 11.17 -12.15 -6.83
C LEU A 105 10.38 -11.84 -5.54
N GLY A 106 11.08 -11.55 -4.44
CA GLY A 106 10.44 -11.28 -3.14
C GLY A 106 9.62 -9.99 -3.14
N PHE A 107 10.20 -8.90 -3.67
CA PHE A 107 9.54 -7.60 -3.80
C PHE A 107 8.32 -7.68 -4.74
N MET A 108 8.48 -8.28 -5.91
CA MET A 108 7.40 -8.45 -6.87
C MET A 108 6.30 -9.36 -6.33
N ALA A 109 6.63 -10.41 -5.58
CA ALA A 109 5.66 -11.28 -4.91
C ALA A 109 4.73 -10.51 -3.96
N VAL A 110 5.22 -9.49 -3.24
CA VAL A 110 4.40 -8.58 -2.43
C VAL A 110 3.41 -7.79 -3.29
N LEU A 111 3.88 -7.22 -4.40
CA LEU A 111 3.02 -6.45 -5.32
C LEU A 111 1.97 -7.32 -6.01
N VAL A 112 2.33 -8.54 -6.39
CA VAL A 112 1.42 -9.54 -6.97
C VAL A 112 0.37 -9.99 -5.95
N GLY A 113 0.78 -10.17 -4.69
CA GLY A 113 -0.14 -10.41 -3.58
C GLY A 113 -1.13 -9.25 -3.40
N LEU A 114 -0.63 -8.01 -3.38
CA LEU A 114 -1.45 -6.80 -3.30
C LEU A 114 -2.46 -6.71 -4.46
N MET A 115 -2.02 -6.94 -5.70
CA MET A 115 -2.89 -6.98 -6.88
C MET A 115 -4.03 -7.99 -6.66
N SER A 116 -3.70 -9.20 -6.22
CA SER A 116 -4.66 -10.29 -6.01
C SER A 116 -5.68 -9.96 -4.91
N VAL A 117 -5.23 -9.39 -3.79
CA VAL A 117 -6.11 -8.91 -2.71
C VAL A 117 -7.08 -7.84 -3.21
N LEU A 118 -6.60 -6.88 -4.00
CA LEU A 118 -7.41 -5.79 -4.53
C LEU A 118 -8.44 -6.29 -5.56
N ILE A 119 -8.10 -7.27 -6.38
CA ILE A 119 -9.05 -7.91 -7.31
C ILE A 119 -10.16 -8.60 -6.52
N VAL A 120 -9.82 -9.46 -5.57
CA VAL A 120 -10.81 -10.25 -4.82
C VAL A 120 -11.74 -9.34 -4.01
N THR A 121 -11.17 -8.39 -3.26
CA THR A 121 -11.96 -7.46 -2.43
C THR A 121 -12.86 -6.53 -3.26
N ARG A 122 -12.43 -6.13 -4.46
CA ARG A 122 -13.23 -5.32 -5.40
C ARG A 122 -14.42 -6.06 -5.96
N HIS A 123 -14.28 -7.33 -6.32
CA HIS A 123 -15.35 -8.13 -6.94
C HIS A 123 -16.25 -8.85 -5.92
N THR A 124 -15.93 -8.75 -4.62
CA THR A 124 -16.73 -9.30 -3.53
C THR A 124 -17.21 -8.19 -2.59
N ARG A 125 -16.40 -7.83 -1.60
CA ARG A 125 -16.80 -6.98 -0.47
C ARG A 125 -17.23 -5.58 -0.88
N ASN A 126 -16.60 -5.02 -1.91
CA ASN A 126 -16.97 -3.71 -2.44
C ASN A 126 -18.33 -3.74 -3.16
N GLU A 127 -18.66 -4.84 -3.85
CA GLU A 127 -19.99 -4.98 -4.46
C GLU A 127 -21.08 -5.15 -3.42
N GLU A 128 -20.80 -5.85 -2.32
CA GLU A 128 -21.73 -5.93 -1.20
C GLU A 128 -21.85 -4.61 -0.43
N GLU A 129 -20.74 -3.91 -0.16
CA GLU A 129 -20.75 -2.61 0.54
C GLU A 129 -21.46 -1.51 -0.25
N THR A 130 -21.48 -1.60 -1.58
CA THR A 130 -22.19 -0.66 -2.46
C THR A 130 -23.63 -1.08 -2.78
N GLY A 131 -24.13 -2.17 -2.21
CA GLY A 131 -25.47 -2.72 -2.45
C GLY A 131 -25.68 -3.38 -3.82
N ARG A 132 -24.69 -3.30 -4.72
CA ARG A 132 -24.77 -3.87 -6.07
C ARG A 132 -24.89 -5.39 -6.06
N ALA A 133 -24.21 -6.05 -5.11
CA ALA A 133 -24.26 -7.50 -5.00
C ALA A 133 -25.67 -8.01 -4.63
N GLU A 134 -26.48 -7.23 -3.90
CA GLU A 134 -27.85 -7.62 -3.56
C GLU A 134 -28.75 -7.65 -4.80
N LEU A 135 -28.63 -6.64 -5.67
CA LEU A 135 -29.33 -6.59 -6.96
C LEU A 135 -28.91 -7.71 -7.91
N VAL A 136 -27.64 -8.14 -7.87
CA VAL A 136 -27.17 -9.26 -8.67
C VAL A 136 -27.67 -10.59 -8.11
N ARG A 137 -27.65 -10.76 -6.78
CA ARG A 137 -28.12 -11.99 -6.10
C ARG A 137 -29.63 -12.18 -6.14
N SER A 138 -30.42 -11.14 -6.46
CA SER A 138 -31.86 -11.29 -6.72
C SER A 138 -32.16 -11.93 -8.09
N THR A 139 -31.15 -12.08 -8.95
CA THR A 139 -31.24 -12.79 -10.23
C THR A 139 -30.81 -14.26 -10.10
N VAL A 140 -30.71 -15.00 -11.21
CA VAL A 140 -30.32 -16.44 -11.23
C VAL A 140 -28.80 -16.62 -11.00
N VAL A 141 -28.33 -16.19 -9.84
CA VAL A 141 -26.92 -16.25 -9.42
C VAL A 141 -26.80 -17.08 -8.15
N GLY A 142 -25.97 -18.12 -8.21
CA GLY A 142 -25.73 -19.02 -7.09
C GLY A 142 -24.95 -18.35 -5.95
N HIS A 143 -25.10 -18.87 -4.73
CA HIS A 143 -24.52 -18.25 -3.53
C HIS A 143 -22.97 -18.23 -3.52
N HIS A 144 -22.30 -19.12 -4.27
CA HIS A 144 -20.84 -19.14 -4.43
C HIS A 144 -20.34 -18.39 -5.67
N ALA A 145 -21.23 -17.97 -6.57
CA ALA A 145 -20.86 -17.45 -7.87
C ALA A 145 -20.03 -16.16 -7.80
N HIS A 146 -20.33 -15.27 -6.85
CA HIS A 146 -19.55 -14.05 -6.64
C HIS A 146 -18.10 -14.34 -6.22
N LEU A 147 -17.91 -15.20 -5.21
CA LEU A 147 -16.58 -15.55 -4.72
C LEU A 147 -15.78 -16.34 -5.76
N ALA A 148 -16.43 -17.30 -6.43
CA ALA A 148 -15.83 -18.07 -7.51
C ALA A 148 -15.40 -17.16 -8.68
N SER A 149 -16.26 -16.23 -9.10
CA SER A 149 -15.92 -15.26 -10.15
C SER A 149 -14.71 -14.42 -9.77
N ALA A 150 -14.65 -13.92 -8.53
CA ALA A 150 -13.54 -13.11 -8.06
C ALA A 150 -12.21 -13.88 -8.04
N LEU A 151 -12.24 -15.13 -7.54
CA LEU A 151 -11.08 -16.02 -7.53
C LEU A 151 -10.61 -16.41 -8.94
N VAL A 152 -11.54 -16.67 -9.87
CA VAL A 152 -11.20 -16.96 -11.27
C VAL A 152 -10.59 -15.75 -11.94
N VAL A 153 -11.14 -14.54 -11.75
CA VAL A 153 -10.56 -13.31 -12.31
C VAL A 153 -9.16 -13.07 -11.75
N ALA A 154 -8.93 -13.27 -10.45
CA ALA A 154 -7.60 -13.19 -9.84
C ALA A 154 -6.65 -14.25 -10.41
N THR A 155 -7.13 -15.48 -10.61
CA THR A 155 -6.34 -16.58 -11.21
C THR A 155 -5.92 -16.24 -12.64
N VAL A 156 -6.86 -15.79 -13.47
CA VAL A 156 -6.58 -15.38 -14.85
C VAL A 156 -5.57 -14.23 -14.88
N ALA A 157 -5.71 -13.23 -14.01
CA ALA A 157 -4.75 -12.12 -13.93
C ALA A 157 -3.34 -12.59 -13.54
N ASN A 158 -3.22 -13.51 -12.57
CA ASN A 158 -1.93 -14.06 -12.14
C ASN A 158 -1.30 -14.97 -13.20
N LEU A 159 -2.08 -15.79 -13.91
CA LEU A 159 -1.56 -16.61 -15.00
C LEU A 159 -1.16 -15.78 -16.21
N ALA A 160 -1.90 -14.73 -16.54
CA ALA A 160 -1.52 -13.77 -17.58
C ALA A 160 -0.23 -13.03 -17.20
N LEU A 161 -0.07 -12.65 -15.93
CA LEU A 161 1.17 -12.08 -15.42
C LEU A 161 2.32 -13.09 -15.51
N ALA A 162 2.13 -14.34 -15.08
CA ALA A 162 3.14 -15.38 -15.19
C ALA A 162 3.62 -15.56 -16.63
N ALA A 163 2.68 -15.67 -17.58
CA ALA A 163 3.01 -15.77 -18.99
C ALA A 163 3.80 -14.56 -19.48
N LEU A 164 3.39 -13.34 -19.11
CA LEU A 164 4.09 -12.13 -19.55
C LEU A 164 5.47 -12.01 -18.90
N LEU A 165 5.64 -12.35 -17.62
CA LEU A 165 6.93 -12.39 -16.95
C LEU A 165 7.85 -13.44 -17.58
N THR A 166 7.35 -14.63 -17.88
CA THR A 166 8.11 -15.67 -18.60
C THR A 166 8.60 -15.14 -19.95
N LEU A 167 7.74 -14.48 -20.73
CA LEU A 167 8.13 -13.86 -22.00
C LEU A 167 9.12 -12.70 -21.80
N SER A 168 8.93 -11.86 -20.78
CA SER A 168 9.82 -10.76 -20.46
C SER A 168 11.22 -11.25 -20.14
N VAL A 169 11.35 -12.24 -19.24
CA VAL A 169 12.67 -12.78 -18.91
C VAL A 169 13.32 -13.47 -20.12
N LEU A 170 12.57 -14.27 -20.88
CA LEU A 170 13.10 -14.89 -22.11
C LEU A 170 13.57 -13.86 -23.14
N SER A 171 12.88 -12.72 -23.24
CA SER A 171 13.25 -11.67 -24.19
C SER A 171 14.57 -10.97 -23.86
N THR A 172 15.11 -11.13 -22.64
CA THR A 172 16.40 -10.54 -22.25
C THR A 172 17.59 -11.22 -22.91
N GLY A 173 17.44 -12.47 -23.37
CA GLY A 173 18.52 -13.23 -24.00
C GLY A 173 19.69 -13.58 -23.06
N VAL A 174 19.51 -13.47 -21.74
CA VAL A 174 20.53 -13.79 -20.75
C VAL A 174 20.89 -15.29 -20.82
N GLU A 175 22.19 -15.57 -20.97
CA GLU A 175 22.71 -16.93 -21.01
C GLU A 175 22.41 -17.67 -19.70
N GLY A 176 21.94 -18.92 -19.80
CA GLY A 176 21.53 -19.73 -18.65
C GLY A 176 20.05 -19.62 -18.28
N ILE A 177 19.28 -18.70 -18.89
CA ILE A 177 17.82 -18.66 -18.73
C ILE A 177 17.12 -19.38 -19.88
N GLY A 178 16.73 -20.63 -19.64
CA GLY A 178 15.90 -21.41 -20.55
C GLY A 178 14.39 -21.17 -20.33
N THR A 179 13.58 -21.85 -21.14
CA THR A 179 12.11 -21.78 -21.05
C THR A 179 11.59 -22.33 -19.73
N GLY A 180 12.23 -23.35 -19.15
CA GLY A 180 11.82 -23.95 -17.88
C GLY A 180 12.02 -22.98 -16.71
N GLU A 181 13.18 -22.34 -16.64
CA GLU A 181 13.58 -21.39 -15.60
C GLU A 181 12.73 -20.12 -15.67
N ALA A 182 12.50 -19.60 -16.88
CA ALA A 182 11.62 -18.46 -17.08
C ALA A 182 10.15 -18.79 -16.75
N LEU A 183 9.70 -20.02 -17.02
CA LEU A 183 8.38 -20.49 -16.62
C LEU A 183 8.26 -20.61 -15.10
N LEU A 184 9.28 -21.15 -14.43
CA LEU A 184 9.36 -21.22 -12.97
C LEU A 184 9.28 -19.83 -12.35
N TYR A 185 10.00 -18.84 -12.90
CA TYR A 185 9.96 -17.46 -12.44
C TYR A 185 8.53 -16.88 -12.52
N GLY A 186 7.87 -17.03 -13.67
CA GLY A 186 6.49 -16.58 -13.85
C GLY A 186 5.51 -17.28 -12.91
N LEU A 187 5.61 -18.60 -12.80
CA LEU A 187 4.73 -19.42 -11.95
C LEU A 187 4.95 -19.18 -10.46
N ALA A 188 6.17 -18.87 -10.02
CA ALA A 188 6.45 -18.48 -8.64
C ALA A 188 5.65 -17.23 -8.24
N HIS A 189 5.59 -16.22 -9.12
CA HIS A 189 4.76 -15.04 -8.90
C HIS A 189 3.27 -15.38 -8.87
N ALA A 190 2.79 -16.16 -9.85
CA ALA A 190 1.38 -16.55 -9.88
C ALA A 190 0.98 -17.34 -8.64
N ALA A 191 1.82 -18.27 -8.17
CA ALA A 191 1.56 -19.08 -6.98
C ALA A 191 1.38 -18.21 -5.73
N VAL A 192 2.24 -17.20 -5.53
CA VAL A 192 2.08 -16.23 -4.44
C VAL A 192 0.79 -15.42 -4.59
N GLY A 193 0.48 -14.96 -5.80
CA GLY A 193 -0.76 -14.25 -6.09
C GLY A 193 -2.01 -15.07 -5.75
N LEU A 194 -2.01 -16.36 -6.08
CA LEU A 194 -3.10 -17.28 -5.75
C LEU A 194 -3.25 -17.49 -4.23
N VAL A 195 -2.14 -17.61 -3.49
CA VAL A 195 -2.18 -17.68 -2.02
C VAL A 195 -2.88 -16.45 -1.45
N PHE A 196 -2.49 -15.25 -1.87
CA PHE A 196 -3.07 -14.02 -1.33
C PHE A 196 -4.48 -13.71 -1.87
N ALA A 197 -4.85 -14.24 -3.04
CA ALA A 197 -6.24 -14.28 -3.49
C ALA A 197 -7.10 -15.15 -2.57
N GLY A 198 -6.60 -16.32 -2.17
CA GLY A 198 -7.25 -17.21 -1.21
C GLY A 198 -7.34 -16.60 0.20
N VAL A 199 -6.27 -15.95 0.67
CA VAL A 199 -6.30 -15.17 1.93
C VAL A 199 -7.37 -14.07 1.86
N ALA A 200 -7.44 -13.33 0.75
CA ALA A 200 -8.48 -12.33 0.56
C ALA A 200 -9.89 -12.95 0.55
N ALA A 201 -10.06 -14.14 -0.02
CA ALA A 201 -11.32 -14.88 -0.01
C ALA A 201 -11.80 -15.22 1.42
N VAL A 202 -10.88 -15.40 2.37
CA VAL A 202 -11.17 -15.55 3.81
C VAL A 202 -11.48 -14.19 4.44
N THR A 203 -10.63 -13.19 4.24
CA THR A 203 -10.75 -11.90 4.96
C THR A 203 -12.01 -11.13 4.56
N VAL A 204 -12.49 -11.27 3.33
CA VAL A 204 -13.76 -10.65 2.87
C VAL A 204 -14.99 -11.25 3.54
N GLN A 205 -14.89 -12.42 4.18
CA GLN A 205 -15.99 -12.98 4.98
C GLN A 205 -15.99 -12.46 6.42
N ILE A 206 -14.84 -12.00 6.93
CA ILE A 206 -14.69 -11.64 8.35
C ILE A 206 -15.36 -10.30 8.67
N THR A 207 -15.35 -9.34 7.75
CA THR A 207 -15.84 -7.96 7.97
C THR A 207 -16.81 -7.52 6.89
N ALA A 208 -17.73 -6.62 7.24
CA ALA A 208 -18.67 -6.02 6.29
C ALA A 208 -18.03 -4.91 5.42
N HIS A 209 -16.82 -4.45 5.76
CA HIS A 209 -16.18 -3.30 5.12
C HIS A 209 -15.00 -3.71 4.23
N THR A 210 -14.97 -3.22 3.00
CA THR A 210 -13.91 -3.49 2.00
C THR A 210 -12.54 -3.13 2.54
N ARG A 211 -12.40 -1.92 3.12
CA ARG A 211 -11.14 -1.47 3.71
C ARG A 211 -10.64 -2.37 4.84
N GLY A 212 -11.55 -2.90 5.65
CA GLY A 212 -11.20 -3.85 6.71
C GLY A 212 -10.69 -5.17 6.13
N ALA A 213 -11.35 -5.69 5.10
CA ALA A 213 -10.99 -6.96 4.46
C ALA A 213 -9.62 -6.87 3.77
N SER A 214 -9.41 -5.81 2.97
CA SER A 214 -8.11 -5.56 2.34
C SER A 214 -7.02 -5.31 3.37
N GLY A 215 -7.29 -4.55 4.44
CA GLY A 215 -6.33 -4.30 5.51
C GLY A 215 -5.87 -5.56 6.24
N MET A 216 -6.79 -6.50 6.53
CA MET A 216 -6.44 -7.80 7.12
C MET A 216 -5.59 -8.64 6.17
N ALA A 217 -5.93 -8.70 4.88
CA ALA A 217 -5.15 -9.46 3.91
C ALA A 217 -3.75 -8.86 3.67
N LEU A 218 -3.64 -7.54 3.66
CA LEU A 218 -2.36 -6.84 3.57
C LEU A 218 -1.50 -7.04 4.82
N ALA A 219 -2.10 -7.11 6.00
CA ALA A 219 -1.37 -7.47 7.22
C ALA A 219 -0.79 -8.88 7.12
N VAL A 220 -1.51 -9.84 6.52
CA VAL A 220 -0.99 -11.20 6.26
C VAL A 220 0.18 -11.17 5.27
N ILE A 221 0.12 -10.35 4.22
CA ILE A 221 1.27 -10.12 3.31
C ILE A 221 2.48 -9.57 4.09
N GLY A 222 2.27 -8.57 4.94
CA GLY A 222 3.33 -7.99 5.77
C GLY A 222 3.95 -9.00 6.72
N VAL A 223 3.14 -9.80 7.42
CA VAL A 223 3.62 -10.88 8.30
C VAL A 223 4.39 -11.93 7.50
N ALA A 224 3.89 -12.34 6.34
CA ALA A 224 4.61 -13.27 5.46
C ALA A 224 5.96 -12.70 5.02
N TYR A 225 6.03 -11.41 4.68
CA TYR A 225 7.28 -10.76 4.30
C TYR A 225 8.27 -10.69 5.47
N VAL A 226 7.81 -10.36 6.69
CA VAL A 226 8.65 -10.32 7.90
C VAL A 226 9.17 -11.71 8.26
N LEU A 227 8.32 -12.73 8.26
CA LEU A 227 8.74 -14.12 8.52
C LEU A 227 9.84 -14.56 7.55
N ARG A 228 9.68 -14.21 6.26
CA ARG A 228 10.70 -14.43 5.24
C ARG A 228 11.96 -13.59 5.47
N ALA A 229 11.84 -12.31 5.79
CA ALA A 229 12.99 -11.45 6.05
C ALA A 229 13.83 -11.96 7.24
N SER A 230 13.15 -12.31 8.33
CA SER A 230 13.80 -12.79 9.55
C SER A 230 14.44 -14.16 9.38
N GLY A 231 13.83 -15.07 8.60
CA GLY A 231 14.42 -16.37 8.35
C GLY A 231 15.62 -16.31 7.40
N ASP A 232 15.61 -15.41 6.41
CA ASP A 232 16.70 -15.26 5.44
C ASP A 232 17.97 -14.66 6.07
N VAL A 233 17.84 -13.89 7.17
CA VAL A 233 18.97 -13.42 8.01
C VAL A 233 19.39 -14.46 9.04
N GLY A 234 18.45 -15.29 9.50
CA GLY A 234 18.64 -16.23 10.60
C GLY A 234 18.99 -17.64 10.14
N ASN A 235 18.33 -18.63 10.75
CA ASN A 235 18.57 -20.06 10.49
C ASN A 235 17.62 -20.66 9.43
N ASP A 236 17.09 -19.85 8.53
CA ASP A 236 16.17 -20.25 7.44
C ASP A 236 14.76 -20.71 7.88
N ALA A 237 14.57 -21.13 9.14
CA ALA A 237 13.34 -21.80 9.61
C ALA A 237 12.08 -20.92 9.52
N LEU A 238 12.18 -19.63 9.87
CA LEU A 238 11.03 -18.72 9.85
C LEU A 238 10.52 -18.44 8.43
N SER A 239 11.42 -18.46 7.45
CA SER A 239 11.06 -18.21 6.06
C SER A 239 10.26 -19.37 5.44
N TRP A 240 10.37 -20.59 5.98
CA TRP A 240 9.50 -21.71 5.63
C TRP A 240 8.06 -21.57 6.15
N LEU A 241 7.76 -20.56 6.98
CA LEU A 241 6.39 -20.20 7.36
C LEU A 241 5.77 -19.15 6.43
N SER A 242 6.51 -18.71 5.40
CA SER A 242 6.08 -17.67 4.48
C SER A 242 5.87 -18.21 3.07
N PRO A 243 4.69 -17.95 2.45
CA PRO A 243 4.49 -18.26 1.03
C PRO A 243 5.41 -17.45 0.11
N ILE A 244 5.86 -16.27 0.54
CA ILE A 244 6.88 -15.49 -0.18
C ILE A 244 8.24 -16.20 -0.09
N GLY A 245 8.56 -16.73 1.10
CA GLY A 245 9.76 -17.53 1.32
C GLY A 245 9.79 -18.82 0.50
N TRP A 246 8.66 -19.52 0.36
CA TRP A 246 8.55 -20.70 -0.52
C TRP A 246 8.83 -20.35 -1.98
N ALA A 247 8.29 -19.23 -2.48
CA ALA A 247 8.58 -18.77 -3.83
C ALA A 247 10.08 -18.51 -4.03
N GLN A 248 10.76 -17.89 -3.06
CA GLN A 248 12.21 -17.67 -3.14
C GLN A 248 13.05 -18.94 -2.99
N ARG A 249 12.55 -19.96 -2.29
CA ARG A 249 13.17 -21.29 -2.18
C ARG A 249 13.00 -22.17 -3.43
N THR A 250 12.33 -21.64 -4.45
CA THR A 250 12.49 -22.20 -5.79
C THR A 250 13.93 -22.03 -6.28
N TYR A 251 14.70 -21.08 -5.71
CA TYR A 251 16.05 -20.74 -6.15
C TYR A 251 16.11 -20.66 -7.68
N VAL A 252 15.14 -19.94 -8.24
CA VAL A 252 14.98 -19.81 -9.69
C VAL A 252 16.22 -19.15 -10.28
N PHE A 253 16.71 -19.71 -11.39
CA PHE A 253 17.99 -19.39 -12.03
C PHE A 253 19.25 -19.86 -11.28
N VAL A 254 19.10 -20.60 -10.17
CA VAL A 254 20.20 -21.27 -9.45
C VAL A 254 19.94 -22.77 -9.43
N ASP A 255 19.03 -23.24 -8.58
CA ASP A 255 18.69 -24.67 -8.47
C ASP A 255 17.41 -25.05 -9.24
N ASN A 256 16.53 -24.09 -9.50
CA ASN A 256 15.24 -24.28 -10.18
C ASN A 256 14.32 -25.34 -9.54
N ARG A 257 14.14 -25.28 -8.22
CA ARG A 257 13.26 -26.18 -7.46
C ARG A 257 11.78 -25.84 -7.70
N TRP A 258 11.05 -26.76 -8.30
CA TRP A 258 9.61 -26.59 -8.61
C TRP A 258 8.68 -26.92 -7.44
N TRP A 259 9.09 -27.86 -6.57
CA TRP A 259 8.23 -28.39 -5.52
C TRP A 259 7.72 -27.35 -4.50
N PRO A 260 8.43 -26.24 -4.15
CA PRO A 260 7.89 -25.23 -3.24
C PRO A 260 6.60 -24.58 -3.76
N LEU A 261 6.38 -24.57 -5.08
CA LEU A 261 5.11 -24.11 -5.67
C LEU A 261 3.93 -24.96 -5.21
N LEU A 262 4.13 -26.25 -4.93
CA LEU A 262 3.08 -27.13 -4.41
C LEU A 262 2.58 -26.67 -3.04
N LEU A 263 3.47 -26.12 -2.19
CA LEU A 263 3.09 -25.55 -0.90
C LEU A 263 2.20 -24.31 -1.09
N CYS A 264 2.58 -23.43 -2.02
CA CYS A 264 1.76 -22.27 -2.38
C CYS A 264 0.39 -22.70 -2.92
N LEU A 265 0.34 -23.66 -3.83
CA LEU A 265 -0.92 -24.16 -4.40
C LEU A 265 -1.81 -24.84 -3.33
N ALA A 266 -1.22 -25.62 -2.43
CA ALA A 266 -1.95 -26.23 -1.31
C ALA A 266 -2.54 -25.15 -0.39
N LEU A 267 -1.75 -24.15 0.01
CA LEU A 267 -2.24 -23.06 0.84
C LEU A 267 -3.31 -22.21 0.13
N ALA A 268 -3.15 -21.93 -1.15
CA ALA A 268 -4.15 -21.23 -1.97
C ALA A 268 -5.47 -22.01 -2.01
N ALA A 269 -5.42 -23.33 -2.24
CA ALA A 269 -6.60 -24.19 -2.24
C ALA A 269 -7.28 -24.23 -0.87
N LEU A 270 -6.51 -24.40 0.22
CA LEU A 270 -7.01 -24.42 1.59
C LEU A 270 -7.69 -23.10 1.98
N THR A 271 -7.06 -21.97 1.67
CA THR A 271 -7.63 -20.64 1.97
C THR A 271 -8.83 -20.32 1.10
N ALA A 272 -8.83 -20.68 -0.19
CA ALA A 272 -10.01 -20.55 -1.05
C ALA A 272 -11.18 -21.41 -0.57
N ALA A 273 -10.94 -22.67 -0.21
CA ALA A 273 -11.95 -23.56 0.37
C ALA A 273 -12.49 -23.00 1.70
N GLY A 274 -11.61 -22.49 2.57
CA GLY A 274 -11.98 -21.77 3.77
C GLY A 274 -12.88 -20.57 3.46
N GLY A 275 -12.56 -19.77 2.44
CA GLY A 275 -13.40 -18.67 1.97
C GLY A 275 -14.80 -19.10 1.56
N PHE A 276 -14.94 -20.20 0.80
CA PHE A 276 -16.24 -20.76 0.42
C PHE A 276 -17.04 -21.24 1.64
N VAL A 277 -16.43 -22.01 2.54
CA VAL A 277 -17.08 -22.50 3.77
C VAL A 277 -17.52 -21.34 4.66
N LEU A 278 -16.70 -20.30 4.80
CA LEU A 278 -17.04 -19.13 5.60
C LEU A 278 -18.13 -18.26 4.95
N SER A 279 -18.22 -18.25 3.62
CA SER A 279 -19.25 -17.50 2.89
C SER A 279 -20.67 -18.00 3.15
N THR A 280 -20.85 -19.28 3.51
CA THR A 280 -22.18 -19.85 3.83
C THR A 280 -22.61 -19.64 5.28
N ARG A 281 -21.70 -19.14 6.14
CA ARG A 281 -21.94 -18.92 7.57
C ARG A 281 -22.33 -17.48 7.91
N ARG A 282 -22.49 -16.62 6.91
CA ARG A 282 -22.87 -15.21 7.09
C ARG A 282 -23.99 -14.83 6.13
N ASP A 283 -24.77 -13.84 6.56
CA ASP A 283 -25.73 -13.19 5.68
C ASP A 283 -25.03 -12.23 4.70
N VAL A 284 -25.71 -11.92 3.61
CA VAL A 284 -25.26 -10.92 2.63
C VAL A 284 -25.14 -9.56 3.31
N GLY A 285 -24.10 -8.80 2.97
CA GLY A 285 -23.89 -7.49 3.58
C GLY A 285 -23.23 -7.58 4.97
N ALA A 286 -23.51 -8.63 5.75
CA ALA A 286 -22.87 -8.90 7.03
C ALA A 286 -21.47 -9.51 6.88
N GLY A 287 -20.65 -9.34 7.92
CA GLY A 287 -19.39 -10.10 8.12
C GLY A 287 -19.53 -11.06 9.30
N LEU A 288 -18.69 -12.09 9.37
CA LEU A 288 -18.66 -13.03 10.50
C LEU A 288 -18.36 -12.36 11.83
N ARG A 289 -17.57 -11.28 11.80
CA ARG A 289 -17.43 -10.40 12.96
C ARG A 289 -18.68 -9.54 13.04
N SER A 290 -19.52 -9.85 14.02
CA SER A 290 -20.69 -9.03 14.34
C SER A 290 -20.31 -7.57 14.53
N ALA A 291 -21.15 -6.69 13.99
CA ALA A 291 -21.05 -5.27 14.30
C ALA A 291 -21.23 -5.11 15.80
N ARG A 292 -20.16 -4.73 16.51
CA ARG A 292 -20.26 -4.44 17.94
C ARG A 292 -21.20 -3.25 18.07
N LEU A 293 -22.27 -3.40 18.86
CA LEU A 293 -23.24 -2.35 19.18
C LEU A 293 -22.56 -1.08 19.77
N GLY A 294 -21.30 -1.19 20.18
CA GLY A 294 -20.55 -0.13 20.82
C GLY A 294 -20.74 -0.17 22.33
N ARG A 295 -20.19 0.82 23.03
CA ARG A 295 -20.47 1.00 24.46
C ARG A 295 -21.87 1.57 24.60
N ARG A 296 -22.60 1.17 25.65
CA ARG A 296 -23.95 1.70 25.97
C ARG A 296 -23.92 3.22 26.17
N THR A 297 -22.82 3.75 26.68
CA THR A 297 -22.57 5.17 26.83
C THR A 297 -21.43 5.61 25.91
N ALA A 298 -21.63 6.73 25.22
CA ALA A 298 -20.55 7.40 24.51
C ALA A 298 -19.68 8.16 25.52
N SER A 299 -18.36 8.17 25.31
CA SER A 299 -17.47 9.07 26.05
C SER A 299 -17.72 10.51 25.65
N ASP A 300 -17.50 11.46 26.55
CA ASP A 300 -17.61 12.92 26.27
C ASP A 300 -16.79 13.38 25.07
N ALA A 301 -15.67 12.72 24.76
CA ALA A 301 -14.90 13.03 23.56
C ALA A 301 -15.71 12.88 22.26
N LEU A 302 -16.65 11.92 22.21
CA LEU A 302 -17.45 11.63 21.01
C LEU A 302 -18.64 12.58 20.84
N THR A 303 -19.02 13.30 21.88
CA THR A 303 -20.02 14.38 21.79
C THR A 303 -19.39 15.66 21.24
N ARG A 304 -18.06 15.76 21.24
CA ARG A 304 -17.30 16.88 20.70
C ARG A 304 -16.84 16.60 19.26
N PRO A 305 -16.87 17.59 18.35
CA PRO A 305 -16.48 17.41 16.95
C PRO A 305 -15.06 16.83 16.79
N ILE A 306 -14.11 17.31 17.59
CA ILE A 306 -12.71 16.86 17.51
C ILE A 306 -12.51 15.41 17.92
N GLY A 307 -13.20 14.93 18.97
CA GLY A 307 -13.08 13.53 19.37
C GLY A 307 -13.81 12.59 18.42
N PHE A 308 -14.91 13.04 17.79
CA PHE A 308 -15.53 12.32 16.68
C PHE A 308 -14.59 12.24 15.45
N ALA A 309 -13.99 13.36 15.05
CA ALA A 309 -13.03 13.39 13.94
C ALA A 309 -11.81 12.50 14.21
N LEU A 310 -11.24 12.53 15.42
CA LEU A 310 -10.16 11.63 15.84
C LEU A 310 -10.56 10.16 15.72
N ARG A 311 -11.78 9.80 16.14
CA ARG A 311 -12.28 8.42 16.00
C ARG A 311 -12.38 7.99 14.55
N LEU A 312 -12.72 8.90 13.63
CA LEU A 312 -12.83 8.61 12.20
C LEU A 312 -11.46 8.44 11.53
N HIS A 313 -10.46 9.19 12.00
CA HIS A 313 -9.10 9.22 11.46
C HIS A 313 -8.17 8.18 12.08
N ARG A 314 -8.46 7.69 13.29
CA ARG A 314 -7.56 6.82 14.09
C ARG A 314 -6.95 5.65 13.30
N ALA A 315 -7.75 4.97 12.47
CA ALA A 315 -7.28 3.78 11.77
C ALA A 315 -6.24 4.16 10.71
N THR A 316 -6.50 5.25 9.97
CA THR A 316 -5.54 5.79 9.00
C THR A 316 -4.30 6.32 9.72
N LEU A 317 -4.46 7.06 10.82
CA LEU A 317 -3.36 7.60 11.60
C LEU A 317 -2.45 6.49 12.14
N PHE A 318 -3.00 5.45 12.77
CA PHE A 318 -2.20 4.32 13.27
C PHE A 318 -1.53 3.53 12.15
N GLY A 319 -2.20 3.34 11.01
CA GLY A 319 -1.61 2.67 9.86
C GLY A 319 -0.38 3.41 9.31
N PHE A 320 -0.49 4.73 9.13
CA PHE A 320 0.64 5.56 8.72
C PHE A 320 1.71 5.66 9.80
N ALA A 321 1.34 5.72 11.08
CA ALA A 321 2.31 5.78 12.18
C ALA A 321 3.17 4.51 12.22
N ALA A 322 2.54 3.33 12.12
CA ALA A 322 3.26 2.07 12.05
C ALA A 322 4.16 2.00 10.80
N GLY A 323 3.64 2.36 9.62
CA GLY A 323 4.42 2.35 8.37
C GLY A 323 5.61 3.29 8.39
N LEU A 324 5.42 4.54 8.84
CA LEU A 324 6.48 5.54 8.95
C LEU A 324 7.49 5.22 10.05
N PHE A 325 7.05 4.62 11.16
CA PHE A 325 7.97 4.13 12.20
C PHE A 325 8.88 3.04 11.65
N VAL A 326 8.31 2.02 10.99
CA VAL A 326 9.07 0.93 10.37
C VAL A 326 10.00 1.47 9.28
N MET A 327 9.53 2.38 8.44
CA MET A 327 10.35 3.04 7.42
C MET A 327 11.54 3.78 8.06
N GLY A 328 11.28 4.54 9.12
CA GLY A 328 12.34 5.22 9.88
C GLY A 328 13.37 4.22 10.41
N VAL A 329 12.92 3.14 11.05
CA VAL A 329 13.79 2.07 11.56
C VAL A 329 14.64 1.46 10.45
N MET A 330 14.04 1.14 9.29
CA MET A 330 14.75 0.56 8.15
C MET A 330 15.86 1.47 7.62
N TYR A 331 15.58 2.76 7.42
CA TYR A 331 16.62 3.70 6.98
C TYR A 331 17.65 3.99 8.07
N GLY A 332 17.24 3.97 9.35
CA GLY A 332 18.15 4.13 10.48
C GLY A 332 19.14 3.00 10.64
N SER A 333 18.72 1.75 10.42
CA SER A 333 19.61 0.60 10.58
C SER A 333 20.81 0.62 9.63
N ILE A 334 20.67 1.22 8.46
CA ILE A 334 21.73 1.32 7.45
C ILE A 334 22.53 2.64 7.54
N LEU A 335 22.21 3.51 8.49
CA LEU A 335 22.81 4.85 8.58
C LEU A 335 24.31 4.80 8.87
N GLY A 336 24.77 3.88 9.72
CA GLY A 336 26.19 3.67 10.02
C GLY A 336 26.99 3.11 8.85
N GLU A 337 26.35 2.32 7.99
CA GLU A 337 26.96 1.71 6.79
C GLU A 337 26.85 2.60 5.55
N ALA A 338 26.12 3.73 5.66
CA ALA A 338 25.82 4.59 4.51
C ALA A 338 27.08 5.13 3.83
N ALA A 339 28.12 5.47 4.60
CA ALA A 339 29.40 5.93 4.07
C ALA A 339 30.10 4.84 3.25
N ASP A 340 30.12 3.60 3.74
CA ASP A 340 30.75 2.47 3.07
C ASP A 340 29.98 2.02 1.83
N MET A 341 28.65 2.11 1.85
CA MET A 341 27.81 1.76 0.70
C MET A 341 27.93 2.77 -0.45
N MET A 342 28.28 4.04 -0.14
CA MET A 342 28.33 5.13 -1.12
C MET A 342 29.74 5.61 -1.47
N LYS A 343 30.78 5.02 -0.88
CA LYS A 343 32.19 5.39 -1.14
C LYS A 343 32.59 5.20 -2.61
N ASP A 344 32.01 4.21 -3.29
CA ASP A 344 32.35 3.85 -4.66
C ASP A 344 31.38 4.47 -5.72
N ILE A 345 30.42 5.30 -5.29
CA ILE A 345 29.44 5.94 -6.19
C ILE A 345 29.84 7.38 -6.46
N GLU A 346 30.46 7.62 -7.62
CA GLU A 346 31.05 8.90 -8.01
C GLU A 346 30.02 10.06 -8.02
N GLN A 347 28.79 9.81 -8.48
CA GLN A 347 27.72 10.83 -8.42
C GLN A 347 27.34 11.23 -6.99
N VAL A 348 27.41 10.30 -6.04
CA VAL A 348 27.11 10.60 -4.63
C VAL A 348 28.25 11.42 -4.02
N GLN A 349 29.49 11.08 -4.33
CA GLN A 349 30.67 11.85 -3.90
C GLN A 349 30.62 13.29 -4.44
N GLU A 350 30.28 13.49 -5.72
CA GLU A 350 30.12 14.83 -6.31
C GLU A 350 28.96 15.62 -5.67
N ALA A 351 27.84 14.98 -5.38
CA ALA A 351 26.70 15.62 -4.72
C ALA A 351 27.06 16.05 -3.29
N LEU A 352 27.81 15.23 -2.55
CA LEU A 352 28.29 15.54 -1.20
C LEU A 352 29.33 16.68 -1.22
N ALA A 353 30.25 16.68 -2.19
CA ALA A 353 31.25 17.73 -2.35
C ALA A 353 30.63 19.11 -2.60
N LYS A 354 29.50 19.18 -3.32
CA LYS A 354 28.73 20.42 -3.55
C LYS A 354 28.01 20.95 -2.30
N ILE A 355 27.69 20.07 -1.35
CA ILE A 355 26.95 20.45 -0.13
C ILE A 355 27.89 21.05 0.91
N GLY A 356 29.12 20.56 1.04
CA GLY A 356 30.18 21.13 1.88
C GLY A 356 29.88 21.12 3.38
N GLY A 357 30.71 20.46 4.19
CA GLY A 357 30.59 20.47 5.65
C GLY A 357 29.61 19.47 6.27
N ALA A 358 28.84 18.73 5.45
CA ALA A 358 27.98 17.62 5.90
C ALA A 358 28.66 16.26 5.65
N SER A 359 28.55 15.35 6.61
CA SER A 359 28.96 13.95 6.43
C SER A 359 28.03 13.20 5.44
N VAL A 360 28.50 12.08 4.88
CA VAL A 360 27.68 11.18 4.04
C VAL A 360 26.40 10.78 4.78
N ALA A 361 26.52 10.44 6.07
CA ALA A 361 25.40 10.06 6.92
C ALA A 361 24.38 11.20 7.11
N GLU A 362 24.83 12.44 7.28
CA GLU A 362 23.92 13.59 7.46
C GLU A 362 23.18 13.93 6.16
N SER A 363 23.85 13.84 5.02
CA SER A 363 23.24 14.07 3.72
C SER A 363 22.25 12.96 3.35
N PHE A 364 22.62 11.70 3.62
CA PHE A 364 21.71 10.56 3.53
C PHE A 364 20.48 10.74 4.43
N ALA A 365 20.68 11.15 5.69
CA ALA A 365 19.58 11.42 6.61
C ALA A 365 18.67 12.55 6.11
N SER A 366 19.24 13.63 5.59
CA SER A 366 18.46 14.73 4.99
C SER A 366 17.63 14.25 3.80
N MET A 367 18.18 13.39 2.93
CA MET A 367 17.45 12.82 1.79
C MET A 367 16.29 11.93 2.25
N VAL A 368 16.51 11.09 3.26
CA VAL A 368 15.47 10.26 3.86
C VAL A 368 14.37 11.11 4.48
N MET A 369 14.69 12.26 5.09
CA MET A 369 13.66 13.16 5.65
C MET A 369 12.69 13.70 4.60
N VAL A 370 13.17 13.98 3.38
CA VAL A 370 12.29 14.38 2.26
C VAL A 370 11.29 13.27 1.95
N VAL A 371 11.75 12.02 1.86
CA VAL A 371 10.90 10.85 1.59
C VAL A 371 9.86 10.67 2.70
N VAL A 372 10.29 10.75 3.97
CA VAL A 372 9.41 10.69 5.14
C VAL A 372 8.35 11.79 5.11
N ALA A 373 8.75 13.02 4.79
CA ALA A 373 7.84 14.16 4.72
C ALA A 373 6.80 14.01 3.61
N VAL A 374 7.19 13.48 2.44
CA VAL A 374 6.26 13.20 1.34
C VAL A 374 5.25 12.11 1.71
N VAL A 375 5.70 11.02 2.35
CA VAL A 375 4.79 9.96 2.82
C VAL A 375 3.83 10.49 3.89
N ALA A 376 4.29 11.35 4.80
CA ALA A 376 3.42 12.04 5.75
C ALA A 376 2.41 12.97 5.04
N ALA A 377 2.79 13.59 3.91
CA ALA A 377 1.92 14.47 3.14
C ALA A 377 0.76 13.70 2.49
N VAL A 378 0.96 12.43 2.11
CA VAL A 378 -0.11 11.53 1.66
C VAL A 378 -1.19 11.38 2.74
N TYR A 379 -0.79 11.10 3.99
CA TYR A 379 -1.73 11.03 5.12
C TYR A 379 -2.51 12.34 5.26
N VAL A 380 -1.80 13.46 5.22
CA VAL A 380 -2.39 14.78 5.41
C VAL A 380 -3.43 15.11 4.34
N VAL A 381 -3.15 14.83 3.06
CA VAL A 381 -4.13 14.99 1.97
C VAL A 381 -5.35 14.09 2.20
N MET A 382 -5.14 12.81 2.52
CA MET A 382 -6.23 11.87 2.80
C MET A 382 -7.09 12.32 4.00
N ALA A 383 -6.46 12.78 5.07
CA ALA A 383 -7.15 13.24 6.27
C ALA A 383 -7.94 14.53 6.00
N THR A 384 -7.36 15.45 5.23
CA THR A 384 -7.98 16.74 4.90
C THR A 384 -9.15 16.60 3.93
N LEU A 385 -9.10 15.62 3.01
CA LEU A 385 -10.20 15.32 2.09
C LEU A 385 -11.26 14.38 2.69
N ARG A 386 -11.10 13.93 3.95
CA ARG A 386 -12.10 13.09 4.61
C ARG A 386 -13.48 13.75 4.74
N PRO A 387 -13.62 15.03 5.12
CA PRO A 387 -14.91 15.73 5.12
C PRO A 387 -15.63 15.65 3.77
N ARG A 388 -14.91 15.75 2.65
CA ARG A 388 -15.49 15.60 1.30
C ARG A 388 -16.09 14.20 1.08
N ALA A 389 -15.42 13.16 1.57
CA ALA A 389 -15.91 11.79 1.50
C ALA A 389 -17.12 11.55 2.42
N GLU A 390 -17.22 12.28 3.53
CA GLU A 390 -18.40 12.23 4.41
C GLU A 390 -19.59 13.01 3.80
N GLU A 391 -19.33 14.16 3.17
CA GLU A 391 -20.31 14.96 2.43
C GLU A 391 -20.91 14.19 1.25
N SER A 392 -20.06 13.70 0.33
CA SER A 392 -20.50 12.95 -0.86
C SER A 392 -21.20 11.62 -0.55
N ALA A 393 -21.07 11.13 0.69
CA ALA A 393 -21.76 9.95 1.17
C ALA A 393 -23.06 10.25 1.93
N GLY A 394 -23.50 11.51 1.98
CA GLY A 394 -24.72 11.94 2.67
C GLY A 394 -24.62 11.91 4.20
N ARG A 395 -23.43 11.67 4.77
CA ARG A 395 -23.25 11.56 6.23
C ARG A 395 -23.02 12.91 6.91
N ALA A 396 -22.67 13.94 6.15
CA ALA A 396 -22.49 15.29 6.67
C ALA A 396 -23.83 15.97 6.99
N GLU A 397 -24.88 15.73 6.20
CA GLU A 397 -26.16 16.43 6.32
C GLU A 397 -26.83 16.23 7.68
N PRO A 398 -26.98 15.00 8.22
CA PRO A 398 -27.63 14.81 9.52
C PRO A 398 -26.86 15.46 10.67
N LEU A 399 -25.54 15.61 10.54
CA LEU A 399 -24.70 16.28 11.53
C LEU A 399 -24.84 17.80 11.46
N LEU A 400 -24.85 18.37 10.25
CA LEU A 400 -24.94 19.81 10.03
C LEU A 400 -26.38 20.35 10.16
N ALA A 401 -27.38 19.47 10.16
CA ALA A 401 -28.76 19.81 10.54
C ALA A 401 -28.93 20.02 12.06
N THR A 402 -27.94 19.63 12.88
CA THR A 402 -27.93 19.92 14.32
C THR A 402 -27.34 21.31 14.63
N GLY A 403 -27.14 21.66 15.90
CA GLY A 403 -26.45 22.90 16.30
C GLY A 403 -24.94 22.95 15.98
N LEU A 404 -24.39 21.95 15.27
CA LEU A 404 -22.99 21.92 14.87
C LEU A 404 -22.71 22.89 13.72
N SER A 405 -21.90 23.93 13.96
CA SER A 405 -21.49 24.84 12.90
C SER A 405 -20.56 24.18 11.89
N ARG A 406 -20.68 24.61 10.62
CA ARG A 406 -19.83 24.19 9.49
C ARG A 406 -18.34 24.32 9.79
N ASP A 407 -17.94 25.44 10.42
CA ASP A 407 -16.55 25.70 10.81
C ASP A 407 -16.02 24.73 11.85
N ARG A 408 -16.83 24.43 12.89
CA ARG A 408 -16.44 23.47 13.93
C ARG A 408 -16.31 22.08 13.36
N TRP A 409 -17.17 21.70 12.41
CA TRP A 409 -17.09 20.42 11.73
C TRP A 409 -15.81 20.29 10.90
N VAL A 410 -15.57 21.18 9.92
CA VAL A 410 -14.36 21.10 9.09
C VAL A 410 -13.09 21.35 9.90
N GLY A 411 -13.11 22.36 10.77
CA GLY A 411 -11.98 22.70 11.65
C GLY A 411 -11.55 21.53 12.54
N SER A 412 -12.49 20.68 12.97
CA SER A 412 -12.14 19.47 13.73
C SER A 412 -11.35 18.46 12.90
N HIS A 413 -11.68 18.25 11.62
CA HIS A 413 -10.91 17.37 10.74
C HIS A 413 -9.56 17.98 10.37
N VAL A 414 -9.50 19.30 10.16
CA VAL A 414 -8.25 20.03 9.88
C VAL A 414 -7.29 19.94 11.08
N ALA A 415 -7.78 20.11 12.30
CA ALA A 415 -6.97 19.96 13.51
C ALA A 415 -6.37 18.55 13.62
N VAL A 416 -7.15 17.50 13.28
CA VAL A 416 -6.66 16.12 13.27
C VAL A 416 -5.66 15.87 12.13
N ALA A 417 -5.82 16.52 10.98
CA ALA A 417 -4.85 16.42 9.88
C ALA A 417 -3.51 17.08 10.25
N LEU A 418 -3.54 18.29 10.83
CA LEU A 418 -2.35 19.01 11.29
C LEU A 418 -1.63 18.24 12.40
N ALA A 419 -2.33 17.96 13.50
CA ALA A 419 -1.74 17.27 14.66
C ALA A 419 -1.33 15.84 14.32
N GLY A 420 -2.14 15.13 13.54
CA GLY A 420 -1.81 13.79 13.06
C GLY A 420 -0.58 13.78 12.16
N GLY A 421 -0.48 14.69 11.19
CA GLY A 421 0.69 14.81 10.31
C GLY A 421 1.98 15.12 11.08
N THR A 422 1.93 16.05 12.03
CA THR A 422 3.07 16.36 12.90
C THR A 422 3.44 15.17 13.80
N ALA A 423 2.46 14.45 14.35
CA ALA A 423 2.71 13.24 15.14
C ALA A 423 3.35 12.13 14.30
N LEU A 424 2.99 12.02 13.02
CA LEU A 424 3.61 11.07 12.09
C LEU A 424 5.07 11.39 11.82
N LEU A 425 5.43 12.67 11.63
CA LEU A 425 6.83 13.09 11.53
C LEU A 425 7.62 12.75 12.79
N LEU A 426 7.04 13.00 13.97
CA LEU A 426 7.65 12.66 15.25
C LEU A 426 7.92 11.15 15.32
N VAL A 427 6.93 10.32 15.00
CA VAL A 427 7.07 8.86 15.03
C VAL A 427 8.09 8.36 14.01
N ALA A 428 8.12 8.92 12.81
CA ALA A 428 9.10 8.60 11.79
C ALA A 428 10.53 8.97 12.23
N GLY A 429 10.69 10.20 12.74
CA GLY A 429 11.96 10.70 13.27
C GLY A 429 12.45 9.91 14.48
N LEU A 430 11.52 9.41 15.33
CA LEU A 430 11.87 8.50 16.43
C LEU A 430 12.36 7.15 15.92
N GLY A 431 11.67 6.53 14.96
CA GLY A 431 12.10 5.26 14.36
C GLY A 431 13.47 5.39 13.71
N PHE A 432 13.68 6.47 12.95
CA PHE A 432 14.96 6.76 12.29
C PHE A 432 16.06 7.10 13.30
N GLY A 433 15.75 7.94 14.28
CA GLY A 433 16.62 8.31 15.38
C GLY A 433 17.12 7.11 16.17
N LEU A 434 16.22 6.25 16.64
CA LEU A 434 16.55 5.09 17.48
C LEU A 434 17.42 4.07 16.73
N ALA A 435 17.03 3.72 15.50
CA ALA A 435 17.80 2.76 14.70
C ALA A 435 19.13 3.35 14.21
N GLY A 436 19.15 4.63 13.82
CA GLY A 436 20.36 5.36 13.45
C GLY A 436 21.35 5.48 14.60
N ALA A 437 20.87 5.82 15.80
CA ALA A 437 21.70 5.89 17.00
C ALA A 437 22.31 4.53 17.36
N ALA A 438 21.53 3.45 17.21
CA ALA A 438 22.02 2.09 17.42
C ALA A 438 23.05 1.66 16.35
N SER A 439 22.85 2.08 15.09
CA SER A 439 23.75 1.78 13.96
C SER A 439 25.08 2.51 14.06
N VAL A 440 25.07 3.79 14.44
CA VAL A 440 26.27 4.65 14.51
C VAL A 440 26.95 4.62 15.89
N GLY A 441 26.22 4.22 16.94
CA GLY A 441 26.70 4.27 18.32
C GLY A 441 26.61 5.65 18.99
N ASP A 442 25.80 6.58 18.45
CA ASP A 442 25.61 7.94 18.99
C ASP A 442 24.15 8.18 19.42
N GLY A 443 23.91 8.20 20.74
CA GLY A 443 22.59 8.48 21.31
C GLY A 443 22.07 9.91 21.06
N GLY A 444 22.96 10.88 20.82
CA GLY A 444 22.59 12.26 20.51
C GLY A 444 21.84 12.40 19.18
N LEU A 445 22.01 11.41 18.29
CA LEU A 445 21.39 11.37 16.97
C LEU A 445 19.87 11.27 17.01
N VAL A 446 19.31 10.66 18.06
CA VAL A 446 17.85 10.49 18.20
C VAL A 446 17.13 11.84 18.17
N LEU A 447 17.56 12.78 19.01
CA LEU A 447 16.93 14.11 19.10
C LEU A 447 17.19 14.94 17.85
N ARG A 448 18.38 14.80 17.23
CA ARG A 448 18.71 15.49 15.97
C ARG A 448 17.79 15.04 14.83
N LEU A 449 17.58 13.74 14.67
CA LEU A 449 16.72 13.21 13.61
C LEU A 449 15.23 13.45 13.87
N VAL A 450 14.78 13.43 15.13
CA VAL A 450 13.42 13.87 15.48
C VAL A 450 13.22 15.35 15.17
N GLY A 451 14.18 16.20 15.52
CA GLY A 451 14.15 17.64 15.20
C GLY A 451 14.14 17.90 13.70
N ALA A 452 14.98 17.18 12.94
CA ALA A 452 15.02 17.24 11.48
C ALA A 452 13.69 16.83 10.85
N ALA A 453 13.06 15.75 11.33
CA ALA A 453 11.74 15.35 10.86
C ALA A 453 10.67 16.42 11.16
N LEU A 454 10.68 17.00 12.36
CA LEU A 454 9.70 18.01 12.77
C LEU A 454 9.85 19.34 12.03
N ALA A 455 11.03 19.67 11.52
CA ALA A 455 11.24 20.86 10.68
C ALA A 455 10.37 20.84 9.40
N TYR A 456 9.93 19.67 8.94
CA TYR A 456 9.02 19.54 7.80
C TYR A 456 7.54 19.80 8.15
N ALA A 457 7.17 20.00 9.42
CA ALA A 457 5.78 20.20 9.83
C ALA A 457 5.12 21.42 9.16
N PRO A 458 5.75 22.61 9.06
CA PRO A 458 5.17 23.74 8.35
C PRO A 458 4.89 23.46 6.86
N GLY A 459 5.77 22.72 6.17
CA GLY A 459 5.54 22.31 4.78
C GLY A 459 4.32 21.38 4.63
N LEU A 460 4.12 20.46 5.59
CA LEU A 460 2.91 19.64 5.68
C LEU A 460 1.66 20.47 5.94
N TRP A 461 1.74 21.49 6.78
CA TRP A 461 0.61 22.37 7.07
C TRP A 461 0.21 23.20 5.85
N VAL A 462 1.15 23.61 5.00
CA VAL A 462 0.82 24.22 3.70
C VAL A 462 0.04 23.23 2.83
N THR A 463 0.42 21.95 2.84
CA THR A 463 -0.32 20.90 2.12
C THR A 463 -1.77 20.75 2.65
N VAL A 464 -1.97 20.80 3.97
CA VAL A 464 -3.33 20.91 4.56
C VAL A 464 -4.04 22.14 3.99
N GLY A 465 -3.41 23.30 4.06
CA GLY A 465 -3.99 24.56 3.60
C GLY A 465 -4.47 24.52 2.15
N VAL A 466 -3.65 24.00 1.24
CA VAL A 466 -4.02 23.82 -0.17
C VAL A 466 -5.24 22.90 -0.30
N ALA A 467 -5.24 21.76 0.38
CA ALA A 467 -6.36 20.81 0.34
C ALA A 467 -7.65 21.40 0.92
N VAL A 468 -7.57 22.17 2.02
CA VAL A 468 -8.72 22.87 2.63
C VAL A 468 -9.23 23.97 1.71
N ALA A 469 -8.34 24.75 1.08
CA ALA A 469 -8.72 25.79 0.12
C ALA A 469 -9.46 25.21 -1.10
N LEU A 470 -8.92 24.14 -1.69
CA LEU A 470 -9.57 23.44 -2.81
C LEU A 470 -10.92 22.86 -2.39
N PHE A 471 -10.99 22.17 -1.26
CA PHE A 471 -12.24 21.59 -0.77
C PHE A 471 -13.31 22.66 -0.46
N GLY A 472 -12.90 23.78 0.14
CA GLY A 472 -13.80 24.86 0.54
C GLY A 472 -14.47 25.56 -0.64
N TRP A 473 -13.72 25.83 -1.72
CA TRP A 473 -14.20 26.59 -2.88
C TRP A 473 -14.60 25.71 -4.06
N TYR A 474 -13.85 24.65 -4.34
CA TYR A 474 -13.99 23.80 -5.52
C TYR A 474 -13.94 22.31 -5.13
N PRO A 475 -14.99 21.77 -4.49
CA PRO A 475 -15.00 20.39 -3.95
C PRO A 475 -14.75 19.30 -5.00
N ARG A 476 -15.01 19.59 -6.29
CA ARG A 476 -14.71 18.70 -7.43
C ARG A 476 -13.22 18.65 -7.77
N ALA A 477 -12.47 19.70 -7.47
CA ALA A 477 -11.03 19.81 -7.68
C ALA A 477 -10.20 19.29 -6.50
N GLY A 478 -10.82 18.67 -5.48
CA GLY A 478 -10.10 18.15 -4.31
C GLY A 478 -8.97 17.18 -4.65
N ALA A 479 -9.07 16.46 -5.78
CA ALA A 479 -7.99 15.60 -6.27
C ALA A 479 -6.72 16.36 -6.66
N ALA A 480 -6.80 17.65 -7.01
CA ALA A 480 -5.63 18.47 -7.33
C ALA A 480 -4.71 18.68 -6.12
N ALA A 481 -5.18 18.47 -4.89
CA ALA A 481 -4.33 18.50 -3.69
C ALA A 481 -3.18 17.47 -3.74
N TRP A 482 -3.35 16.38 -4.52
CA TRP A 482 -2.30 15.36 -4.71
C TRP A 482 -1.10 15.86 -5.52
N ILE A 483 -1.24 16.97 -6.25
CA ILE A 483 -0.12 17.58 -6.98
C ILE A 483 1.00 17.96 -6.00
N VAL A 484 0.66 18.44 -4.79
CA VAL A 484 1.65 18.89 -3.81
C VAL A 484 2.63 17.77 -3.40
N PRO A 485 2.19 16.62 -2.85
CA PRO A 485 3.12 15.53 -2.51
C PRO A 485 3.81 14.91 -3.73
N VAL A 486 3.13 14.80 -4.88
CA VAL A 486 3.73 14.25 -6.10
C VAL A 486 4.84 15.17 -6.63
N TYR A 487 4.59 16.47 -6.70
CA TYR A 487 5.57 17.46 -7.10
C TYR A 487 6.73 17.55 -6.11
N ALA A 488 6.45 17.52 -4.81
CA ALA A 488 7.46 17.50 -3.76
C ALA A 488 8.39 16.28 -3.87
N PHE A 489 7.86 15.10 -4.22
CA PHE A 489 8.67 13.92 -4.52
C PHE A 489 9.54 14.13 -5.77
N LEU A 490 8.92 14.57 -6.88
CA LEU A 490 9.62 14.73 -8.15
C LEU A 490 10.76 15.73 -8.07
N VAL A 491 10.57 16.84 -7.38
CA VAL A 491 11.59 17.88 -7.28
C VAL A 491 12.51 17.68 -6.08
N GLY A 492 11.98 17.25 -4.94
CA GLY A 492 12.77 17.09 -3.71
C GLY A 492 13.64 15.84 -3.69
N TYR A 493 13.18 14.72 -4.26
CA TYR A 493 13.92 13.46 -4.31
C TYR A 493 14.56 13.21 -5.68
N LEU A 494 13.81 13.41 -6.77
CA LEU A 494 14.31 13.21 -8.14
C LEU A 494 15.05 14.44 -8.70
N GLY A 495 14.82 15.64 -8.17
CA GLY A 495 15.32 16.88 -8.80
C GLY A 495 16.84 17.00 -8.79
N SER A 496 17.53 16.50 -7.77
CA SER A 496 19.00 16.46 -7.76
C SER A 496 19.56 15.45 -8.75
N ILE A 497 18.91 14.29 -8.87
CA ILE A 497 19.28 13.20 -9.78
C ILE A 497 19.06 13.62 -11.24
N LEU A 498 17.92 14.28 -11.51
CA LEU A 498 17.54 14.77 -12.84
C LEU A 498 18.06 16.17 -13.15
N GLN A 499 18.82 16.78 -12.23
CA GLN A 499 19.42 18.11 -12.37
C GLN A 499 18.40 19.21 -12.74
N PHE A 500 17.27 19.26 -12.05
CA PHE A 500 16.26 20.28 -12.28
C PHE A 500 16.71 21.68 -11.86
N PRO A 501 16.24 22.75 -12.52
CA PRO A 501 16.51 24.12 -12.12
C PRO A 501 15.99 24.44 -10.70
N ASP A 502 16.73 25.24 -9.93
CA ASP A 502 16.42 25.57 -8.52
C ASP A 502 15.04 26.20 -8.30
N TRP A 503 14.54 26.96 -9.29
CA TRP A 503 13.22 27.59 -9.19
C TRP A 503 12.09 26.57 -9.02
N MET A 504 12.26 25.34 -9.55
CA MET A 504 11.29 24.26 -9.37
C MET A 504 11.25 23.83 -7.90
N ASN A 505 12.41 23.73 -7.24
CA ASN A 505 12.46 23.35 -5.83
C ASN A 505 11.86 24.45 -4.95
N ASN A 506 12.09 25.72 -5.29
CA ASN A 506 11.51 26.87 -4.62
C ASN A 506 9.97 26.99 -4.78
N LEU A 507 9.36 26.26 -5.72
CA LEU A 507 7.90 26.21 -5.82
C LEU A 507 7.30 25.23 -4.79
N SER A 508 8.08 24.25 -4.35
CA SER A 508 7.64 23.26 -3.36
C SER A 508 7.72 23.85 -1.95
N PRO A 509 6.67 23.72 -1.12
CA PRO A 509 6.76 24.13 0.29
C PRO A 509 7.81 23.32 1.06
N PHE A 510 8.14 22.10 0.60
CA PHE A 510 9.18 21.26 1.17
C PHE A 510 10.60 21.74 0.78
N GLY A 511 10.75 22.45 -0.34
CA GLY A 511 12.05 22.96 -0.80
C GLY A 511 12.61 24.10 0.06
N HIS A 512 11.74 24.78 0.82
CA HIS A 512 12.11 25.83 1.77
C HIS A 512 12.45 25.33 3.18
N VAL A 513 12.27 24.04 3.46
CA VAL A 513 12.61 23.46 4.75
C VAL A 513 14.13 23.34 4.85
N PRO A 514 14.77 23.77 5.96
CA PRO A 514 16.21 23.59 6.15
C PRO A 514 16.58 22.10 6.05
N LYS A 515 17.66 21.78 5.32
CA LYS A 515 18.12 20.42 5.06
C LYS A 515 18.82 19.79 6.27
N LEU A 516 18.13 19.69 7.41
CA LEU A 516 18.65 19.10 8.63
C LEU A 516 18.81 17.57 8.47
N PRO A 517 19.85 16.95 9.06
CA PRO A 517 20.94 17.56 9.84
C PRO A 517 22.11 18.09 9.00
N ALA A 518 22.04 18.03 7.67
CA ALA A 518 23.12 18.44 6.75
C ALA A 518 23.33 19.97 6.62
N ALA A 519 22.44 20.78 7.17
CA ALA A 519 22.51 22.24 7.16
C ALA A 519 22.10 22.80 8.53
N ASP A 520 22.37 24.07 8.78
CA ASP A 520 21.95 24.75 10.00
C ASP A 520 20.45 25.07 10.02
N MET A 521 19.92 25.18 11.23
CA MET A 521 18.52 25.58 11.45
C MET A 521 18.30 27.04 11.04
N SER A 522 17.31 27.28 10.16
CA SER A 522 16.79 28.62 9.88
C SER A 522 15.29 28.70 10.17
N TRP A 523 14.90 29.62 11.05
CA TRP A 523 13.52 29.75 11.51
C TRP A 523 12.63 30.54 10.55
N THR A 524 13.22 31.47 9.79
CA THR A 524 12.47 32.37 8.90
C THR A 524 11.61 31.62 7.87
N PRO A 525 12.12 30.63 7.11
CA PRO A 525 11.31 29.88 6.16
C PRO A 525 10.16 29.12 6.84
N LEU A 526 10.42 28.55 8.02
CA LEU A 526 9.42 27.78 8.79
C LEU A 526 8.27 28.66 9.28
N LEU A 527 8.56 29.88 9.76
CA LEU A 527 7.55 30.85 10.18
C LEU A 527 6.71 31.33 8.98
N VAL A 528 7.34 31.59 7.84
CA VAL A 528 6.64 31.98 6.61
C VAL A 528 5.71 30.86 6.13
N LEU A 529 6.18 29.62 6.05
CA LEU A 529 5.36 28.46 5.69
C LEU A 529 4.16 28.28 6.64
N THR A 530 4.37 28.49 7.95
CA THR A 530 3.30 28.43 8.94
C THR A 530 2.25 29.51 8.71
N ALA A 531 2.67 30.75 8.42
CA ALA A 531 1.76 31.84 8.10
C ALA A 531 0.96 31.58 6.81
N VAL A 532 1.63 31.07 5.76
CA VAL A 532 0.97 30.67 4.50
C VAL A 532 -0.06 29.57 4.74
N ALA A 533 0.30 28.55 5.52
CA ALA A 533 -0.62 27.47 5.90
C ALA A 533 -1.86 28.01 6.62
N ALA A 534 -1.68 28.90 7.60
CA ALA A 534 -2.78 29.53 8.33
C ALA A 534 -3.70 30.35 7.41
N GLY A 535 -3.12 31.13 6.48
CA GLY A 535 -3.87 31.89 5.48
C GLY A 535 -4.70 31.01 4.55
N LEU A 536 -4.10 29.94 4.02
CA LEU A 536 -4.80 28.98 3.15
C LEU A 536 -5.94 28.24 3.87
N ILE A 537 -5.72 27.82 5.12
CA ILE A 537 -6.76 27.19 5.94
C ILE A 537 -7.91 28.18 6.18
N TRP A 538 -7.60 29.42 6.55
CA TRP A 538 -8.60 30.45 6.77
C TRP A 538 -9.44 30.72 5.50
N LEU A 539 -8.78 30.83 4.33
CA LEU A 539 -9.44 31.00 3.04
C LEU A 539 -10.36 29.82 2.70
N GLY A 540 -9.91 28.59 2.93
CA GLY A 540 -10.72 27.41 2.64
C GLY A 540 -11.92 27.26 3.58
N LEU A 541 -11.77 27.57 4.87
CA LEU A 541 -12.91 27.63 5.80
C LEU A 541 -13.90 28.73 5.39
N ALA A 542 -13.43 29.89 4.96
CA ALA A 542 -14.28 30.95 4.43
C ALA A 542 -15.07 30.53 3.18
N GLY A 543 -14.45 29.78 2.27
CA GLY A 543 -15.12 29.19 1.12
C GLY A 543 -16.20 28.18 1.51
N PHE A 544 -15.86 27.26 2.42
CA PHE A 544 -16.81 26.23 2.88
C PHE A 544 -18.04 26.81 3.57
N ARG A 545 -17.89 27.92 4.31
CA ARG A 545 -19.03 28.62 4.92
C ARG A 545 -20.04 29.11 3.88
N ARG A 546 -19.56 29.58 2.73
CA ARG A 546 -20.38 30.22 1.69
C ARG A 546 -20.95 29.23 0.67
N ARG A 547 -20.36 28.04 0.55
CA ARG A 547 -20.76 27.01 -0.41
C ARG A 547 -21.95 26.18 0.10
N ASP A 548 -22.85 25.77 -0.82
CA ASP A 548 -23.90 24.79 -0.52
C ASP A 548 -23.35 23.36 -0.42
N LEU A 549 -23.97 22.56 0.45
CA LEU A 549 -23.61 21.15 0.62
C LEU A 549 -24.12 20.35 -0.58
N GLU A 550 -23.31 19.42 -1.06
CA GLU A 550 -23.82 18.41 -1.99
C GLU A 550 -24.71 17.43 -1.22
N THR A 551 -26.03 17.53 -1.40
CA THR A 551 -27.00 16.64 -0.74
C THR A 551 -27.41 15.48 -1.65
N LYS A 552 -27.70 14.31 -1.07
CA LYS A 552 -28.09 13.10 -1.81
C LYS A 552 -29.57 12.71 -1.70
#